data_AF-A0A8J8DD15-F1
#
_entry.id   AF-A0A8J8DD15-F1
#
_cell.length_a   1.000
_cell.length_b   1.000
_cell.length_c   1.000
_cell.angle_alpha   90.00
_cell.angle_beta   90.00
_cell.angle_gamma   90.00
#
_symmetry.space_group_name_H-M   'P 1'
#
loop_
_entity.id
_entity.type
_entity.pdbx_description
1 polymer ?
#
loop_
_entity_poly.entity_id
_entity_poly.type
_entity_poly.pdbx_seq_one_letter_code
_entity_poly.pdbx_strand_id
1 'polypeptide(L)'
;MIPRLVTGAGYWSPLLWLAFLILFTLIGYLIYSRGNPRYRKDTEQVKPYLSGNVEPSKEKIQVKAGDIYWGLVEALKDYYNVLQAIHTGDLRDYILWYLGVGTIILFLLVGGA
;
A
#
# COMPACT_ATOMS: atom_id res chain seq x y z
N MET A 1 -34.41 -12.49 -19.45
CA MET A 1 -33.77 -11.17 -19.23
C MET A 1 -33.14 -11.18 -17.85
N ILE A 2 -31.86 -10.83 -17.71
CA ILE A 2 -31.17 -10.80 -16.41
C ILE A 2 -31.42 -9.44 -15.76
N PRO A 3 -31.89 -9.37 -14.49
CA PRO A 3 -32.19 -8.10 -13.81
C PRO A 3 -30.93 -7.22 -13.69
N ARG A 4 -31.07 -5.91 -13.88
CA ARG A 4 -29.96 -4.94 -13.80
C ARG A 4 -30.04 -4.14 -12.49
N LEU A 5 -28.98 -4.17 -11.70
CA LEU A 5 -28.78 -3.25 -10.58
C LEU A 5 -28.30 -1.91 -11.15
N VAL A 6 -29.07 -0.85 -10.94
CA VAL A 6 -28.74 0.51 -11.41
C VAL A 6 -27.85 1.17 -10.36
N THR A 7 -26.55 1.29 -10.65
CA THR A 7 -25.59 2.05 -9.83
C THR A 7 -24.99 3.18 -10.66
N GLY A 8 -24.79 4.36 -10.05
CA GLY A 8 -24.36 5.61 -10.70
C GLY A 8 -22.97 5.60 -11.35
N ALA A 9 -22.21 4.50 -11.25
CA ALA A 9 -20.89 4.33 -11.86
C ALA A 9 -20.91 3.55 -13.21
N GLY A 10 -22.09 3.17 -13.70
CA GLY A 10 -22.23 2.42 -14.96
C GLY A 10 -21.92 0.91 -14.78
N TYR A 11 -22.82 0.10 -15.34
CA TYR A 11 -22.71 -1.34 -15.63
C TYR A 11 -21.64 -2.16 -14.89
N TRP A 12 -21.91 -2.53 -13.63
CA TRP A 12 -21.25 -3.65 -12.98
C TRP A 12 -22.07 -4.92 -13.23
N SER A 13 -21.68 -5.73 -14.23
CA SER A 13 -22.26 -7.05 -14.44
C SER A 13 -21.32 -8.12 -13.89
N PRO A 14 -21.61 -8.73 -12.72
CA PRO A 14 -20.77 -9.78 -12.15
C PRO A 14 -20.54 -10.95 -13.12
N LEU A 15 -21.54 -11.27 -13.95
CA LEU A 15 -21.44 -12.32 -14.96
C LEU A 15 -20.45 -11.97 -16.07
N LEU A 16 -20.42 -10.71 -16.53
CA LEU A 16 -19.43 -10.27 -17.51
C LEU A 16 -18.01 -10.28 -16.93
N TRP A 17 -17.83 -9.84 -15.68
CA TRP A 17 -16.55 -9.91 -14.99
C TRP A 17 -16.04 -11.34 -14.82
N LEU A 18 -16.93 -12.27 -14.44
CA LEU A 18 -16.60 -13.68 -14.35
C LEU A 18 -16.19 -14.26 -15.71
N ALA A 19 -16.93 -13.91 -16.77
CA ALA A 19 -16.59 -14.32 -18.14
C ALA A 19 -15.21 -13.78 -18.57
N PHE A 20 -14.88 -12.52 -18.27
CA PHE A 20 -13.55 -11.96 -18.52
C PHE A 20 -12.47 -12.71 -17.74
N LEU A 21 -12.66 -12.95 -16.45
CA LEU A 21 -11.68 -13.69 -15.64
C LEU A 21 -11.39 -15.09 -16.19
N ILE A 22 -12.43 -15.82 -16.59
CA ILE A 22 -12.27 -17.14 -17.21
C ILE A 22 -11.51 -17.03 -18.53
N LEU A 23 -11.90 -16.09 -19.39
CA LEU A 23 -11.26 -15.88 -20.69
C LEU A 23 -9.77 -15.54 -20.55
N PHE A 24 -9.42 -14.57 -19.70
CA PHE A 24 -8.02 -14.18 -19.49
C PHE A 24 -7.20 -15.28 -18.83
N THR A 25 -7.79 -16.05 -17.91
CA THR A 25 -7.12 -17.22 -17.32
C THR A 25 -6.83 -18.27 -18.37
N LEU A 26 -7.78 -18.55 -19.27
CA LEU A 26 -7.61 -19.52 -20.35
C LEU A 26 -6.54 -19.08 -21.36
N ILE A 27 -6.53 -17.80 -21.74
CA ILE A 27 -5.49 -17.22 -22.60
C ILE A 27 -4.12 -17.33 -21.90
N GLY A 28 -4.03 -16.94 -20.63
CA GLY A 28 -2.81 -17.04 -19.84
C GLY A 28 -2.30 -18.48 -19.75
N TYR A 29 -3.19 -19.44 -19.54
CA TYR A 29 -2.87 -20.87 -19.51
C TYR A 29 -2.40 -21.40 -20.88
N LEU A 30 -3.01 -20.96 -21.98
CA LEU A 30 -2.59 -21.34 -23.33
C LEU A 30 -1.20 -20.78 -23.70
N ILE A 31 -0.85 -19.61 -23.19
CA ILE A 31 0.50 -19.03 -23.32
C ILE A 31 1.47 -19.81 -22.43
N TYR A 32 1.12 -20.04 -21.17
CA TYR A 32 1.94 -20.78 -20.20
C TYR A 32 2.27 -22.20 -20.66
N SER A 33 1.26 -22.93 -21.16
CA SER A 33 1.42 -24.31 -21.66
C SER A 33 2.30 -24.42 -22.92
N ARG A 34 2.49 -23.33 -23.65
CA ARG A 34 3.44 -23.24 -24.79
C ARG A 34 4.82 -22.71 -24.37
N GLY A 35 5.02 -22.38 -23.10
CA GLY A 35 6.29 -21.92 -22.56
C GLY A 35 7.38 -23.02 -22.60
N ASN A 36 8.64 -22.60 -22.44
CA ASN A 36 9.76 -23.53 -22.43
C ASN A 36 9.84 -24.28 -21.07
N PRO A 37 9.70 -25.61 -21.03
CA PRO A 37 9.78 -26.37 -19.78
C PRO A 37 11.18 -26.41 -19.18
N ARG A 38 12.21 -25.97 -19.92
CA ARG A 38 13.62 -25.96 -19.49
C ARG A 38 13.98 -24.81 -18.55
N TYR A 39 13.00 -24.01 -18.09
CA TYR A 39 13.23 -22.99 -17.08
C TYR A 39 13.63 -23.63 -15.75
N ARG A 40 14.82 -23.29 -15.22
CA ARG A 40 15.35 -23.86 -13.98
C ARG A 40 15.31 -22.86 -12.85
N LYS A 41 14.32 -23.00 -11.97
CA LYS A 41 14.03 -22.09 -10.85
C LYS A 41 15.18 -21.93 -9.85
N ASP A 42 15.96 -22.98 -9.63
CA ASP A 42 16.99 -23.02 -8.58
C ASP A 42 18.42 -22.83 -9.14
N THR A 43 18.56 -22.13 -10.25
CA THR A 43 19.87 -21.92 -10.92
C THR A 43 20.18 -20.44 -11.09
N GLU A 44 21.42 -20.14 -11.45
CA GLU A 44 21.85 -18.78 -11.81
C GLU A 44 20.98 -18.15 -12.92
N GLN A 45 20.22 -18.94 -13.70
CA GLN A 45 19.25 -18.46 -14.70
C GLN A 45 18.20 -17.49 -14.12
N VAL A 46 17.85 -17.61 -12.83
CA VAL A 46 16.86 -16.72 -12.20
C VAL A 46 17.45 -15.47 -11.55
N LYS A 47 18.78 -15.38 -11.46
CA LYS A 47 19.44 -14.24 -10.84
C LYS A 47 19.60 -13.09 -11.84
N PRO A 48 19.54 -11.82 -11.38
CA PRO A 48 19.87 -10.68 -12.22
C PRO A 48 21.29 -10.80 -12.78
N TYR A 49 21.49 -10.43 -14.05
CA TYR A 49 22.83 -10.36 -14.60
C TYR A 49 23.59 -9.17 -14.00
N LEU A 50 24.57 -9.44 -13.14
CA LEU A 50 25.41 -8.45 -12.48
C LEU A 50 26.87 -8.51 -12.94
N SER A 51 27.10 -8.84 -14.23
CA SER A 51 28.44 -8.96 -14.82
C SER A 51 29.38 -9.88 -14.02
N GLY A 52 28.84 -10.97 -13.46
CA GLY A 52 29.59 -11.93 -12.65
C GLY A 52 29.80 -11.53 -11.18
N ASN A 53 29.28 -10.39 -10.73
CA ASN A 53 29.32 -10.00 -9.32
C ASN A 53 28.25 -10.75 -8.51
N VAL A 54 28.54 -10.97 -7.23
CA VAL A 54 27.57 -11.51 -6.27
C VAL A 54 26.46 -10.48 -6.05
N GLU A 55 25.21 -10.91 -6.12
CA GLU A 55 24.06 -10.05 -5.84
C GLU A 55 24.12 -9.51 -4.41
N PRO A 56 24.13 -8.18 -4.20
CA PRO A 56 23.99 -7.59 -2.88
C PRO A 56 22.65 -7.99 -2.22
N SER A 57 22.54 -7.89 -0.90
CA SER A 57 21.26 -8.16 -0.24
C SER A 57 20.17 -7.21 -0.75
N LYS A 58 18.90 -7.65 -0.79
CA LYS A 58 17.80 -6.86 -1.35
C LYS A 58 17.67 -5.49 -0.68
N GLU A 59 17.98 -5.40 0.60
CA GLU A 59 17.96 -4.16 1.39
C GLU A 59 18.96 -3.11 0.89
N LYS A 60 20.02 -3.53 0.18
CA LYS A 60 21.05 -2.64 -0.39
C LYS A 60 20.72 -2.15 -1.79
N ILE A 61 19.78 -2.80 -2.49
CA ILE A 61 19.46 -2.50 -3.90
C ILE A 61 18.06 -1.90 -4.03
N GLN A 62 17.16 -2.22 -3.10
CA GLN A 62 15.78 -1.74 -3.13
C GLN A 62 15.70 -0.28 -2.72
N VAL A 63 15.07 0.55 -3.58
CA VAL A 63 14.58 1.88 -3.19
C VAL A 63 13.49 1.67 -2.14
N LYS A 64 13.73 2.16 -0.92
CA LYS A 64 12.79 2.03 0.18
C LYS A 64 11.63 2.98 -0.03
N ALA A 65 10.47 2.66 0.54
CA ALA A 65 9.31 3.54 0.50
C ALA A 65 9.64 4.95 1.08
N GLY A 66 10.51 5.01 2.09
CA GLY A 66 10.99 6.28 2.65
C GLY A 66 11.82 7.12 1.67
N ASP A 67 12.53 6.49 0.73
CA ASP A 67 13.34 7.20 -0.25
C ASP A 67 12.47 7.95 -1.26
N ILE A 68 11.28 7.42 -1.58
CA ILE A 68 10.31 8.04 -2.49
C ILE A 68 9.75 9.33 -1.91
N TYR A 69 9.50 9.36 -0.60
CA TYR A 69 8.94 10.52 0.10
C TYR A 69 10.01 11.40 0.76
N TRP A 70 11.30 11.10 0.54
CA TRP A 70 12.39 11.79 1.23
C TRP A 70 12.32 13.30 1.04
N GLY A 71 12.09 13.78 -0.18
CA GLY A 71 12.00 15.22 -0.46
C GLY A 71 10.86 15.92 0.29
N LEU A 72 9.72 15.22 0.49
CA LEU A 72 8.59 15.75 1.26
C LEU A 72 8.89 15.76 2.76
N VAL A 73 9.46 14.67 3.28
CA VAL A 73 9.80 14.55 4.70
C VAL A 73 10.90 15.52 5.09
N GLU A 74 11.94 15.67 4.26
CA GLU A 74 13.03 16.61 4.52
C GLU A 74 12.55 18.07 4.44
N ALA A 75 11.72 18.42 3.46
CA ALA A 75 11.15 19.77 3.35
C ALA A 75 10.26 20.15 4.54
N LEU A 76 9.65 19.17 5.22
CA LEU A 76 8.76 19.36 6.37
C LEU A 76 9.37 18.80 7.68
N LYS A 77 10.69 18.65 7.74
CA LYS A 77 11.37 17.94 8.82
C LYS A 77 11.05 18.49 10.19
N ASP A 78 11.06 19.82 10.35
CA ASP A 78 10.76 20.45 11.64
C ASP A 78 9.32 20.21 12.08
N TYR A 79 8.37 20.24 11.14
CA TYR A 79 6.97 19.90 11.40
C TYR A 79 6.82 18.44 11.84
N TYR A 80 7.45 17.51 11.12
CA TYR A 80 7.44 16.09 11.47
C TYR A 80 8.16 15.80 12.79
N ASN A 81 9.23 16.53 13.13
CA ASN A 81 9.93 16.39 14.39
C ASN A 81 9.02 16.74 15.58
N VAL A 82 8.24 17.82 15.46
CA VAL A 82 7.25 18.20 16.47
C VAL A 82 6.17 17.12 16.60
N LEU A 83 5.63 16.63 15.48
CA LEU A 83 4.62 15.57 15.49
C LEU A 83 5.16 14.28 16.11
N GLN A 84 6.40 13.90 15.81
CA GLN A 84 7.03 12.71 16.41
C GLN A 84 7.24 12.89 17.91
N ALA A 85 7.65 14.08 18.35
CA ALA A 85 7.86 14.37 19.77
C ALA A 85 6.58 14.23 20.62
N ILE A 86 5.41 14.54 20.06
CA ILE A 86 4.11 14.39 20.76
C ILE A 86 3.53 12.97 20.68
N HIS A 87 4.11 12.06 19.89
CA HIS A 87 3.71 10.65 19.78
C HIS A 87 4.67 9.75 20.56
N THR A 88 4.66 9.88 21.88
CA THR A 88 5.60 9.20 22.79
C THR A 88 5.41 7.69 22.85
N GLY A 89 4.22 7.18 22.50
CA GLY A 89 3.86 5.77 22.66
C GLY A 89 3.45 5.39 24.10
N ASP A 90 3.48 6.33 25.06
CA ASP A 90 2.96 6.11 26.42
C ASP A 90 1.46 6.36 26.46
N LEU A 91 0.69 5.34 26.85
CA LEU A 91 -0.78 5.41 26.98
C LEU A 91 -1.25 6.62 27.81
N ARG A 92 -0.50 7.01 28.84
CA ARG A 92 -0.86 8.12 29.73
C ARG A 92 -0.93 9.44 28.99
N ASP A 93 0.00 9.68 28.06
CA ASP A 93 0.05 10.91 27.27
C ASP A 93 -1.19 11.00 26.35
N TYR A 94 -1.63 9.89 25.77
CA TYR A 94 -2.86 9.85 24.97
C TYR A 94 -4.13 10.06 25.80
N ILE A 95 -4.20 9.52 27.03
CA ILE A 95 -5.30 9.79 27.95
C ILE A 95 -5.35 11.28 28.29
N LEU A 96 -4.20 11.90 28.55
CA LEU A 96 -4.12 13.35 28.81
C LEU A 96 -4.57 14.17 27.60
N TRP A 97 -4.14 13.83 26.38
CA TRP A 97 -4.62 14.49 25.16
C TRP A 97 -6.14 14.37 24.99
N TYR A 98 -6.70 13.18 25.24
CA TYR A 98 -8.15 12.96 25.14
C TYR A 98 -8.93 13.81 26.15
N LEU A 99 -8.50 13.81 27.41
CA LEU A 99 -9.13 14.63 28.47
C LEU A 99 -8.97 16.13 28.18
N GLY A 100 -7.81 16.56 27.70
CA GLY A 100 -7.53 17.96 27.37
C GLY A 100 -8.42 18.47 26.22
N VAL A 101 -8.47 17.73 25.11
CA VAL A 101 -9.35 18.07 23.97
C VAL A 101 -10.81 18.02 24.38
N GLY A 102 -11.22 16.99 25.15
CA GLY A 102 -12.58 16.89 25.69
C GLY A 102 -12.96 18.09 26.57
N THR A 103 -12.04 18.54 27.43
CA THR A 103 -12.23 19.73 28.27
C THR A 103 -12.40 20.99 27.42
N ILE A 104 -11.56 21.20 26.40
CA ILE A 104 -11.69 22.34 25.47
C ILE A 104 -13.05 22.32 24.78
N ILE A 105 -13.48 21.17 24.26
CA ILE A 105 -14.78 21.01 23.61
C ILE A 105 -15.92 21.35 24.59
N LEU A 106 -15.87 20.81 25.81
CA LEU A 106 -16.90 21.09 26.83
C LEU A 106 -16.94 22.57 27.19
N PHE A 107 -15.80 23.24 27.34
CA PHE A 107 -15.74 24.67 27.58
C PHE A 107 -16.32 25.49 26.42
N LEU A 108 -16.06 25.11 25.17
CA LEU A 108 -16.63 25.79 24.01
C LEU A 108 -18.14 25.59 23.91
N LEU A 109 -18.65 24.42 24.26
CA LEU A 109 -20.07 24.09 24.16
C LEU A 109 -20.90 24.63 25.34
N VAL A 110 -20.35 24.63 26.55
CA VAL A 110 -21.06 25.02 27.78
C VAL A 110 -20.69 26.42 28.24
N GLY A 111 -19.43 26.84 28.08
CA GLY A 111 -18.93 28.17 28.46
C GLY A 111 -19.10 29.26 27.39
N GLY A 112 -19.61 28.91 26.20
CA GLY A 112 -20.03 29.85 25.15
C GLY A 112 -21.53 30.20 25.19
N ALA A 113 -22.24 29.80 26.24
CA ALA A 113 -23.64 30.12 26.52
C ALA A 113 -23.78 31.22 27.58
#